data_AF-A0A839H1W2-F1
#
_entry.id   AF-A0A839H1W2-F1
#
_cell.length_a   1.000
_cell.length_b   1.000
_cell.length_c   1.000
_cell.angle_alpha   90.00
_cell.angle_beta   90.00
_cell.angle_gamma   90.00
#
_symmetry.space_group_name_H-M   'P 1'
#
loop_
_entity.id
_entity.type
_entity.pdbx_description
1 polymer ?
#
loop_
_entity_poly.entity_id
_entity_poly.type
_entity_poly.pdbx_seq_one_letter_code
_entity_poly.pdbx_strand_id
1 'polypeptide(L)'
;MRVLRRRIGGITSPISQNAIEDYLRHVQFTPAVNLETISNPFIVHLSNTFNGDPVICRFTTDNPERLKLCFEWFGFDDNKRYYNKINRFIFSLLNNETLKSISDIEGETGFAHLNEHFGNVENFETIDFEEVSPFVFDGELAEYALGGSLYDNWKLDTITTKLMAGNFANQILMGRYDDFRIYRTQKCWNDYFSDFIAYFLFDLKKGELWIFSISDYD
;
A
#
# COMPACT_ATOMS: atom_id res chain seq x y z
N MET A 1 -24.18 -22.36 -14.18
CA MET A 1 -23.68 -23.04 -15.40
C MET A 1 -22.97 -21.99 -16.28
N ARG A 2 -21.64 -21.89 -16.19
CA ARG A 2 -20.69 -21.57 -17.27
C ARG A 2 -19.27 -21.62 -16.70
N VAL A 3 -18.69 -22.81 -16.84
CA VAL A 3 -17.29 -23.09 -16.64
C VAL A 3 -16.56 -22.56 -17.87
N LEU A 4 -15.73 -21.53 -17.73
CA LEU A 4 -14.73 -21.17 -18.74
C LEU A 4 -13.41 -21.84 -18.36
N ARG A 5 -13.37 -23.16 -18.56
CA ARG A 5 -12.12 -23.90 -18.70
C ARG A 5 -11.60 -23.61 -20.11
N ARG A 6 -10.57 -22.77 -20.21
CA ARG A 6 -9.55 -22.95 -21.25
C ARG A 6 -8.32 -23.56 -20.57
N ARG A 7 -8.33 -24.89 -20.48
CA ARG A 7 -7.08 -25.66 -20.47
C ARG A 7 -6.57 -25.66 -21.90
N ILE A 8 -5.50 -24.93 -22.16
CA ILE A 8 -4.60 -25.22 -23.26
C ILE A 8 -3.42 -25.94 -22.62
N GLY A 9 -3.10 -27.12 -23.14
CA GLY A 9 -2.08 -28.02 -22.62
C GLY A 9 -0.72 -27.35 -22.49
N GLY A 10 -0.20 -27.44 -21.29
CA GLY A 10 1.15 -27.07 -20.90
C GLY A 10 1.17 -27.26 -19.40
N ILE A 11 1.98 -28.19 -18.91
CA ILE A 11 2.39 -28.14 -17.50
C ILE A 11 3.21 -26.86 -17.43
N THR A 12 2.56 -25.73 -17.14
CA THR A 12 3.28 -24.54 -16.74
C THR A 12 3.85 -24.91 -15.39
N SER A 13 5.14 -25.26 -15.36
CA SER A 13 5.88 -25.34 -14.11
C SER A 13 5.51 -24.10 -13.29
N PRO A 14 5.17 -24.25 -12.00
CA PRO A 14 4.91 -23.08 -11.17
C PRO A 14 6.11 -22.15 -11.32
N ILE A 15 5.85 -20.91 -11.75
CA ILE A 15 6.89 -19.88 -11.84
C ILE A 15 7.55 -19.81 -10.46
N SER A 16 8.89 -19.90 -10.41
CA SER A 16 9.59 -19.82 -9.15
C SER A 16 9.39 -18.44 -8.55
N GLN A 17 9.34 -18.34 -7.22
CA GLN A 17 9.14 -17.07 -6.54
C GLN A 17 10.20 -16.03 -6.95
N ASN A 18 11.48 -16.44 -7.06
CA ASN A 18 12.55 -15.58 -7.55
C ASN A 18 12.26 -15.03 -8.96
N ALA A 19 11.66 -15.83 -9.84
CA ALA A 19 11.29 -15.35 -11.16
C ALA A 19 10.14 -14.33 -11.11
N ILE A 20 9.20 -14.44 -10.15
CA ILE A 20 8.17 -13.41 -9.92
C ILE A 20 8.81 -12.13 -9.38
N GLU A 21 9.68 -12.25 -8.37
CA GLU A 21 10.42 -11.13 -7.77
C GLU A 21 11.24 -10.39 -8.83
N ASP A 22 11.99 -11.11 -9.66
CA ASP A 22 12.73 -10.53 -10.78
C ASP A 22 11.78 -9.88 -11.81
N TYR A 23 10.64 -10.49 -12.09
CA TYR A 23 9.66 -9.89 -13.01
C TYR A 23 9.10 -8.56 -12.47
N LEU A 24 8.86 -8.49 -11.15
CA LEU A 24 8.35 -7.30 -10.46
C LEU A 24 9.38 -6.17 -10.42
N ARG A 25 10.67 -6.48 -10.28
CA ARG A 25 11.77 -5.49 -10.31
C ARG A 25 11.87 -4.72 -11.62
N HIS A 26 11.38 -5.28 -12.72
CA HIS A 26 11.42 -4.66 -14.05
C HIS A 26 10.10 -3.98 -14.46
N VAL A 27 9.06 -4.02 -13.62
CA VAL A 27 7.84 -3.24 -13.83
C VAL A 27 8.20 -1.76 -13.79
N GLN A 28 7.81 -0.98 -14.79
CA GLN A 28 8.05 0.46 -14.77
C GLN A 28 6.87 1.13 -14.08
N PHE A 29 7.15 1.85 -13.01
CA PHE A 29 6.18 2.69 -12.33
C PHE A 29 6.34 4.14 -12.78
N THR A 30 5.23 4.86 -12.82
CA THR A 30 5.18 6.29 -13.04
C THR A 30 4.29 6.94 -11.97
N PRO A 31 4.70 8.09 -11.40
CA PRO A 31 3.85 8.81 -10.47
C PRO A 31 2.64 9.32 -11.24
N ALA A 32 1.46 8.94 -10.82
CA ALA A 32 0.23 9.42 -11.40
C ALA A 32 -0.31 10.52 -10.50
N VAL A 33 0.08 11.78 -10.76
CA VAL A 33 -0.35 13.05 -10.13
C VAL A 33 -0.81 12.98 -8.65
N ASN A 34 -0.04 13.61 -7.77
CA ASN A 34 -0.22 13.70 -6.32
C ASN A 34 -1.64 14.06 -5.85
N LEU A 35 -2.13 13.32 -4.86
CA LEU A 35 -3.27 13.69 -4.02
C LEU A 35 -3.04 15.01 -3.24
N GLU A 36 -1.81 15.55 -3.18
CA GLU A 36 -1.57 16.93 -2.71
C GLU A 36 -2.38 17.97 -3.51
N THR A 37 -2.80 17.64 -4.74
CA THR A 37 -3.73 18.48 -5.53
C THR A 37 -5.20 18.23 -5.23
N ILE A 38 -5.52 17.17 -4.49
CA ILE A 38 -6.86 16.89 -4.02
C ILE A 38 -6.93 17.55 -2.64
N SER A 39 -7.50 18.75 -2.59
CA SER A 39 -7.92 19.40 -1.34
C SER A 39 -9.02 18.58 -0.67
N ASN A 40 -8.70 17.35 -0.23
CA ASN A 40 -9.58 16.50 0.52
C ASN A 40 -9.58 17.05 1.96
N PRO A 41 -10.75 17.44 2.49
CA PRO A 41 -10.84 17.95 3.85
C PRO A 41 -10.22 17.00 4.89
N PHE A 42 -10.33 15.69 4.69
CA PHE A 42 -9.80 14.70 5.62
C PHE A 42 -8.27 14.80 5.74
N ILE A 43 -7.57 14.86 4.60
CA ILE A 43 -6.11 14.98 4.56
C ILE A 43 -5.64 16.30 5.14
N VAL A 44 -6.33 17.40 4.80
CA VAL A 44 -6.03 18.72 5.37
C VAL A 44 -6.16 18.70 6.90
N HIS A 45 -7.19 18.06 7.43
CA HIS A 45 -7.34 17.95 8.88
C HIS A 45 -6.32 17.01 9.52
N LEU A 46 -5.93 15.91 8.85
CA LEU A 46 -4.85 15.03 9.31
C LEU A 46 -3.52 15.77 9.39
N SER A 47 -3.09 16.46 8.33
CA SER A 47 -1.86 17.28 8.34
C SER A 47 -1.85 18.35 9.43
N ASN A 48 -3.02 18.89 9.79
CA ASN A 48 -3.12 19.89 10.86
C ASN A 48 -3.12 19.28 12.28
N THR A 49 -3.30 17.97 12.42
CA THR A 49 -3.39 17.28 13.71
C THR A 49 -2.13 16.48 14.01
N PHE A 50 -1.58 15.78 13.01
CA PHE A 50 -0.44 14.88 13.17
C PHE A 50 0.88 15.61 12.90
N ASN A 51 1.94 15.19 13.60
CA ASN A 51 3.27 15.72 13.36
C ASN A 51 3.90 14.98 12.16
N GLY A 52 3.76 15.58 10.98
CA GLY A 52 4.15 15.00 9.69
C GLY A 52 2.99 15.00 8.70
N ASP A 53 3.27 15.37 7.45
CA ASP A 53 2.24 15.31 6.40
C ASP A 53 1.92 13.85 6.06
N PRO A 54 0.63 13.46 6.00
CA PRO A 54 0.24 12.15 5.49
C PRO A 54 0.81 11.97 4.09
N VAL A 55 1.58 10.90 3.91
CA VAL A 55 2.14 10.56 2.61
C VAL A 55 1.09 9.82 1.82
N ILE A 56 0.78 10.31 0.62
CA ILE A 56 -0.14 9.63 -0.28
C ILE A 56 0.40 9.64 -1.70
N CYS A 57 0.80 8.45 -2.14
CA CYS A 57 1.37 8.27 -3.46
C CYS A 57 0.50 7.34 -4.29
N ARG A 58 0.31 7.69 -5.56
CA ARG A 58 -0.31 6.83 -6.56
C ARG A 58 0.68 6.55 -7.68
N PHE A 59 0.84 5.28 -7.98
CA PHE A 59 1.71 4.80 -9.04
C PHE A 59 0.90 4.00 -10.05
N THR A 60 1.07 4.34 -11.32
CA THR A 60 0.63 3.53 -12.45
C THR A 60 1.80 2.72 -12.99
N THR A 61 1.53 1.58 -13.61
CA THR A 61 2.54 0.85 -14.38
C THR A 61 2.32 0.98 -15.88
N ASP A 62 3.41 0.90 -16.64
CA ASP A 62 3.41 0.69 -18.09
C ASP A 62 2.70 -0.61 -18.53
N ASN A 63 2.53 -1.57 -17.62
CA ASN A 63 1.90 -2.86 -17.89
C ASN A 63 1.04 -3.35 -16.71
N PRO A 64 -0.22 -2.87 -16.62
CA PRO A 64 -1.17 -3.28 -15.58
C PRO A 64 -1.37 -4.78 -15.42
N GLU A 65 -1.43 -5.51 -16.54
CA GLU A 65 -1.61 -6.97 -16.53
C GLU A 65 -0.40 -7.68 -15.92
N ARG A 66 0.81 -7.14 -16.10
CA ARG A 66 2.02 -7.69 -15.48
C ARG A 66 1.98 -7.57 -13.95
N LEU A 67 1.61 -6.41 -13.41
CA LEU A 67 1.50 -6.23 -11.95
C LEU A 67 0.44 -7.17 -11.36
N LYS A 68 -0.71 -7.27 -12.04
CA LYS A 68 -1.78 -8.20 -11.67
C LYS A 68 -1.31 -9.65 -11.70
N LEU A 69 -0.60 -10.08 -12.76
CA LEU A 69 -0.04 -11.43 -12.85
C LEU A 69 0.97 -11.71 -11.73
N CYS A 70 1.84 -10.75 -11.38
CA CYS A 70 2.72 -10.92 -10.23
C CYS A 70 1.92 -11.18 -8.96
N PHE A 71 0.88 -10.39 -8.72
CA PHE A 71 -0.01 -10.56 -7.57
C PHE A 71 -0.67 -11.95 -7.57
N GLU A 72 -1.24 -12.37 -8.70
CA GLU A 72 -1.84 -13.71 -8.86
C GLU A 72 -0.83 -14.84 -8.68
N TRP A 73 0.41 -14.70 -9.18
CA TRP A 73 1.44 -15.74 -9.10
C TRP A 73 2.02 -15.92 -7.69
N PHE A 74 2.07 -14.85 -6.88
CA PHE A 74 2.32 -15.01 -5.45
C PHE A 74 1.21 -15.84 -4.78
N GLY A 75 0.04 -15.95 -5.41
CA GLY A 75 -1.01 -16.88 -5.00
C GLY A 75 -1.67 -16.40 -3.72
N PHE A 76 -2.05 -15.12 -3.67
CA PHE A 76 -2.78 -14.50 -2.56
C PHE A 76 -4.23 -15.02 -2.43
N ASP A 77 -4.72 -15.86 -3.35
CA ASP A 77 -6.09 -16.41 -3.32
C ASP A 77 -6.26 -17.71 -2.48
N ASP A 78 -5.18 -18.39 -2.04
CA ASP A 78 -5.26 -19.65 -1.27
C ASP A 78 -5.08 -19.50 0.26
N ASN A 79 -6.23 -19.45 0.96
CA ASN A 79 -6.52 -19.04 2.36
C ASN A 79 -5.61 -19.44 3.55
N LYS A 80 -4.41 -20.02 3.38
CA LYS A 80 -3.61 -20.54 4.50
C LYS A 80 -2.11 -20.37 4.27
N ARG A 81 -1.52 -19.36 4.95
CA ARG A 81 -0.07 -19.02 5.08
C ARG A 81 0.47 -17.96 4.09
N TYR A 82 0.04 -16.71 4.28
CA TYR A 82 0.42 -15.60 3.39
C TYR A 82 1.51 -14.66 3.90
N TYR A 83 1.78 -14.62 5.21
CA TYR A 83 2.65 -13.60 5.81
C TYR A 83 3.97 -13.43 5.02
N ASN A 84 4.72 -14.51 4.80
CA ASN A 84 5.97 -14.42 4.06
C ASN A 84 5.82 -13.97 2.59
N LYS A 85 4.70 -14.30 1.93
CA LYS A 85 4.52 -13.99 0.51
C LYS A 85 4.24 -12.51 0.28
N ILE A 86 3.39 -11.90 1.11
CA ILE A 86 3.09 -10.48 0.98
C ILE A 86 4.30 -9.63 1.32
N ASN A 87 5.03 -9.99 2.38
CA ASN A 87 6.28 -9.35 2.73
C ASN A 87 7.27 -9.34 1.58
N ARG A 88 7.42 -10.47 0.89
CA ARG A 88 8.33 -10.57 -0.26
C ARG A 88 7.86 -9.80 -1.49
N PHE A 89 6.55 -9.76 -1.73
CA PHE A 89 5.98 -8.95 -2.79
C PHE A 89 6.23 -7.46 -2.53
N ILE A 90 5.92 -6.97 -1.32
CA ILE A 90 6.17 -5.58 -0.92
C ILE A 90 7.68 -5.28 -0.90
N PHE A 91 8.51 -6.17 -0.35
CA PHE A 91 9.98 -6.03 -0.40
C PHE A 91 10.49 -5.88 -1.84
N SER A 92 9.95 -6.66 -2.77
CA SER A 92 10.32 -6.60 -4.19
C SER A 92 9.82 -5.32 -4.87
N LEU A 93 8.65 -4.81 -4.47
CA LEU A 93 8.15 -3.49 -4.89
C LEU A 93 9.05 -2.36 -4.39
N LEU A 94 9.39 -2.36 -3.09
CA LEU A 94 10.25 -1.32 -2.50
C LEU A 94 11.68 -1.40 -3.07
N ASN A 95 12.11 -2.55 -3.59
CA ASN A 95 13.38 -2.71 -4.31
C ASN A 95 13.29 -2.52 -5.83
N ASN A 96 12.14 -2.16 -6.37
CA ASN A 96 12.00 -1.85 -7.78
C ASN A 96 12.74 -0.55 -8.13
N GLU A 97 13.50 -0.57 -9.24
CA GLU A 97 14.38 0.54 -9.63
C GLU A 97 13.61 1.83 -9.90
N THR A 98 12.45 1.74 -10.54
CA THR A 98 11.64 2.93 -10.86
C THR A 98 10.95 3.49 -9.64
N LEU A 99 10.38 2.64 -8.77
CA LEU A 99 9.76 3.10 -7.53
C LEU A 99 10.76 3.81 -6.63
N LYS A 100 11.97 3.25 -6.46
CA LYS A 100 13.06 3.91 -5.72
C LYS A 100 13.44 5.26 -6.31
N SER A 101 13.66 5.30 -7.63
CA SER A 101 14.00 6.54 -8.34
C SER A 101 12.93 7.63 -8.19
N ILE A 102 11.65 7.24 -8.11
CA ILE A 102 10.53 8.17 -7.93
C ILE A 102 10.36 8.56 -6.45
N SER A 103 10.65 7.66 -5.52
CA SER A 103 10.49 7.92 -4.08
C SER A 103 11.61 8.76 -3.49
N ASP A 104 12.83 8.63 -4.01
CA ASP A 104 14.00 9.34 -3.52
C ASP A 104 13.99 10.78 -4.07
N ILE A 105 13.34 11.67 -3.33
CA ILE A 105 13.31 13.11 -3.63
C ILE A 105 14.61 13.74 -3.10
N GLU A 106 15.22 14.66 -3.85
CA GLU A 106 16.52 15.25 -3.52
C GLU A 106 16.60 15.72 -2.06
N GLY A 107 17.42 15.04 -1.25
CA GLY A 107 17.70 15.39 0.15
C GLY A 107 16.87 14.66 1.21
N GLU A 108 15.85 13.88 0.83
CA GLU A 108 14.97 13.15 1.75
C GLU A 108 14.96 11.64 1.44
N THR A 109 14.98 10.80 2.47
CA THR A 109 14.83 9.35 2.30
C THR A 109 13.38 9.03 1.93
N GLY A 110 13.15 8.58 0.70
CA GLY A 110 11.83 8.19 0.22
C GLY A 110 11.22 6.99 0.94
N PHE A 111 9.92 6.76 0.79
CA PHE A 111 9.22 5.62 1.42
C PHE A 111 9.76 4.25 0.99
N ALA A 112 10.42 4.15 -0.18
CA ALA A 112 11.03 2.91 -0.66
C ALA A 112 12.41 2.64 -0.03
N HIS A 113 12.93 3.57 0.76
CA HIS A 113 14.16 3.39 1.50
C HIS A 113 13.99 2.32 2.59
N LEU A 114 14.92 1.36 2.62
CA LEU A 114 15.01 0.33 3.64
C LEU A 114 16.23 0.63 4.51
N ASN A 115 16.08 0.63 5.82
CA ASN A 115 17.23 0.78 6.72
C ASN A 115 18.14 -0.46 6.67
N GLU A 116 19.29 -0.38 7.35
CA GLU A 116 20.25 -1.49 7.39
C GLU A 116 19.64 -2.81 7.89
N HIS A 117 18.69 -2.73 8.83
CA HIS A 117 18.04 -3.91 9.39
C HIS A 117 17.12 -4.58 8.35
N PHE A 118 16.30 -3.83 7.64
CA PHE A 118 15.31 -4.34 6.69
C PHE A 118 15.83 -4.43 5.25
N GLY A 119 17.12 -4.17 5.02
CA GLY A 119 17.75 -4.28 3.70
C GLY A 119 17.85 -5.71 3.14
N ASN A 120 17.59 -6.74 3.97
CA ASN A 120 17.47 -8.13 3.52
C ASN A 120 16.05 -8.68 3.71
N VAL A 121 15.70 -9.65 2.88
CA VAL A 121 14.34 -10.19 2.81
C VAL A 121 13.95 -10.93 4.09
N GLU A 122 14.88 -11.63 4.74
CA GLU A 122 14.60 -12.40 5.95
C GLU A 122 14.18 -11.49 7.12
N ASN A 123 14.83 -10.34 7.27
CA ASN A 123 14.46 -9.35 8.29
C ASN A 123 13.17 -8.62 7.90
N PHE A 124 12.97 -8.31 6.61
CA PHE A 124 11.75 -7.69 6.13
C PHE A 124 10.51 -8.59 6.32
N GLU A 125 10.67 -9.91 6.24
CA GLU A 125 9.63 -10.91 6.56
C GLU A 125 9.14 -10.84 8.02
N THR A 126 9.83 -10.11 8.91
CA THR A 126 9.37 -9.89 10.30
C THR A 126 8.40 -8.72 10.47
N ILE A 127 8.08 -8.00 9.39
CA ILE A 127 7.06 -6.95 9.40
C ILE A 127 5.70 -7.61 9.27
N ASP A 128 4.75 -7.23 10.11
CA ASP A 128 3.41 -7.82 10.05
C ASP A 128 2.54 -7.02 9.07
N PHE A 129 2.34 -7.59 7.87
CA PHE A 129 1.38 -7.08 6.91
C PHE A 129 0.07 -7.87 7.05
N GLU A 130 -0.99 -7.16 7.42
CA GLU A 130 -2.34 -7.72 7.51
C GLU A 130 -3.16 -7.27 6.29
N GLU A 131 -3.80 -8.22 5.61
CA GLU A 131 -4.80 -7.87 4.60
C GLU A 131 -6.06 -7.36 5.30
N VAL A 132 -6.48 -6.14 4.97
CA VAL A 132 -7.69 -5.52 5.51
C VAL A 132 -8.71 -5.32 4.40
N SER A 133 -9.99 -5.51 4.75
CA SER A 133 -11.04 -5.18 3.80
C SER A 133 -11.11 -3.67 3.58
N PRO A 134 -11.60 -3.21 2.42
CA PRO A 134 -11.85 -1.80 2.19
C PRO A 134 -12.81 -1.12 3.19
N PHE A 135 -13.71 -1.89 3.82
CA PHE A 135 -14.57 -1.37 4.90
C PHE A 135 -13.79 -1.17 6.21
N VAL A 136 -12.83 -2.05 6.48
CA VAL A 136 -11.92 -1.92 7.62
C VAL A 136 -11.01 -0.72 7.39
N PHE A 137 -10.45 -0.56 6.18
CA PHE A 137 -9.65 0.62 5.81
C PHE A 137 -10.38 1.94 6.08
N ASP A 138 -11.62 2.11 5.61
CA ASP A 138 -12.44 3.28 5.90
C ASP A 138 -12.63 3.51 7.41
N GLY A 139 -13.03 2.47 8.14
CA GLY A 139 -13.23 2.54 9.59
C GLY A 139 -11.96 2.91 10.36
N GLU A 140 -10.83 2.30 10.01
CA GLU A 140 -9.53 2.55 10.64
C GLU A 140 -9.04 3.96 10.38
N LEU A 141 -9.24 4.53 9.18
CA LEU A 141 -8.90 5.94 8.93
C LEU A 141 -9.64 6.88 9.90
N ALA A 142 -10.93 6.65 10.11
CA ALA A 142 -11.71 7.44 11.06
C ALA A 142 -11.26 7.22 12.51
N GLU A 143 -10.94 5.97 12.88
CA GLU A 143 -10.43 5.62 14.21
C GLU A 143 -9.09 6.28 14.50
N TYR A 144 -8.14 6.19 13.58
CA TYR A 144 -6.84 6.86 13.68
C TYR A 144 -6.99 8.37 13.82
N ALA A 145 -7.82 9.00 12.98
CA ALA A 145 -8.08 10.43 13.09
C ALA A 145 -8.67 10.78 14.46
N LEU A 146 -9.68 10.05 14.94
CA LEU A 146 -10.31 10.30 16.24
C LEU A 146 -9.39 10.02 17.43
N GLY A 147 -8.39 9.17 17.28
CA GLY A 147 -7.34 8.95 18.27
C GLY A 147 -6.51 10.21 18.53
N GLY A 148 -6.43 11.12 17.55
CA GLY A 148 -5.57 12.28 17.60
C GLY A 148 -4.09 11.91 17.52
N SER A 149 -3.24 12.92 17.69
CA SER A 149 -1.80 12.73 17.78
C SER A 149 -1.30 12.77 19.23
N LEU A 150 -0.02 12.47 19.41
CA LEU A 150 0.77 12.72 20.61
C LEU A 150 0.76 14.20 21.01
N TYR A 151 0.53 15.12 20.06
CA TYR A 151 0.71 16.56 20.24
C TYR A 151 -0.59 17.38 20.18
N ASP A 152 -1.61 16.93 19.43
CA ASP A 152 -2.89 17.62 19.26
C ASP A 152 -4.06 16.62 19.21
N ASN A 153 -5.22 17.07 19.68
CA ASN A 153 -6.43 16.27 19.60
C ASN A 153 -7.16 16.56 18.30
N TRP A 154 -7.80 15.54 17.74
CA TRP A 154 -8.72 15.73 16.63
C TRP A 154 -9.95 16.53 17.05
N LYS A 155 -10.25 17.59 16.30
CA LYS A 155 -11.22 18.63 16.71
C LYS A 155 -12.62 18.44 16.15
N LEU A 156 -12.81 17.50 15.22
CA LEU A 156 -14.12 17.24 14.61
C LEU A 156 -14.85 16.13 15.34
N ASP A 157 -16.18 16.16 15.30
CA ASP A 157 -17.01 15.13 15.91
C ASP A 157 -16.95 13.80 15.13
N THR A 158 -17.35 12.71 15.78
CA THR A 158 -17.31 11.35 15.22
C THR A 158 -18.09 11.21 13.91
N ILE A 159 -19.26 11.86 13.77
CA ILE A 159 -20.09 11.72 12.56
C ILE A 159 -19.39 12.40 11.39
N THR A 160 -18.95 13.65 11.59
CA THR A 160 -18.21 14.40 10.58
C THR A 160 -16.93 13.68 10.16
N THR A 161 -16.19 13.14 11.13
CA THR A 161 -14.94 12.42 10.88
C THR A 161 -15.14 11.17 10.05
N LYS A 162 -16.14 10.34 10.39
CA LYS A 162 -16.48 9.14 9.61
C LYS A 162 -16.90 9.48 8.18
N LEU A 163 -17.68 10.54 8.00
CA LEU A 163 -18.08 10.98 6.65
C LEU A 163 -16.86 11.43 5.83
N MET A 164 -15.92 12.15 6.44
CA MET A 164 -14.70 12.61 5.77
C MET A 164 -13.77 11.46 5.40
N ALA A 165 -13.52 10.54 6.34
CA ALA A 165 -12.71 9.34 6.11
C ALA A 165 -13.31 8.47 4.99
N GLY A 166 -14.61 8.18 5.04
CA GLY A 166 -15.28 7.38 4.02
C GLY A 166 -15.30 8.05 2.65
N ASN A 167 -15.43 9.38 2.59
CA ASN A 167 -15.30 10.12 1.33
C ASN A 167 -13.88 10.04 0.77
N PHE A 168 -12.86 10.16 1.60
CA PHE A 168 -11.46 10.00 1.18
C PHE A 168 -11.17 8.58 0.71
N ALA A 169 -11.57 7.55 1.47
CA ALA A 169 -11.43 6.16 1.06
C ALA A 169 -12.14 5.91 -0.28
N ASN A 170 -13.35 6.42 -0.46
CA ASN A 170 -14.09 6.27 -1.72
C ASN A 170 -13.47 7.05 -2.89
N GLN A 171 -12.70 8.12 -2.65
CA GLN A 171 -11.93 8.79 -3.72
C GLN A 171 -10.81 7.89 -4.26
N ILE A 172 -10.15 7.13 -3.39
CA ILE A 172 -9.14 6.15 -3.80
C ILE A 172 -9.80 4.94 -4.47
N LEU A 173 -10.81 4.37 -3.80
CA LEU A 173 -11.44 3.11 -4.21
C LEU A 173 -12.41 3.28 -5.39
N MET A 174 -12.93 4.49 -5.61
CA MET A 174 -13.87 4.84 -6.67
C MET A 174 -15.11 3.92 -6.71
N GLY A 175 -15.62 3.51 -5.53
CA GLY A 175 -16.73 2.57 -5.40
C GLY A 175 -16.43 1.12 -5.81
N ARG A 176 -15.18 0.77 -6.12
CA ARG A 176 -14.76 -0.57 -6.61
C ARG A 176 -14.11 -1.41 -5.52
N TYR A 177 -14.77 -1.52 -4.38
CA TYR A 177 -14.24 -2.17 -3.19
C TYR A 177 -13.67 -3.58 -3.46
N ASP A 178 -14.36 -4.42 -4.26
CA ASP A 178 -13.90 -5.79 -4.55
C ASP A 178 -12.66 -5.88 -5.47
N ASP A 179 -12.35 -4.81 -6.20
CA ASP A 179 -11.20 -4.74 -7.12
C ASP A 179 -9.89 -4.38 -6.39
N PHE A 180 -9.98 -3.97 -5.11
CA PHE A 180 -8.81 -3.61 -4.31
C PHE A 180 -8.37 -4.74 -3.39
N ARG A 181 -7.06 -4.80 -3.17
CA ARG A 181 -6.45 -5.56 -2.07
C ARG A 181 -5.65 -4.58 -1.24
N ILE A 182 -5.90 -4.53 0.05
CA ILE A 182 -5.31 -3.54 0.95
C ILE A 182 -4.52 -4.29 2.01
N TYR A 183 -3.25 -3.92 2.16
CA TYR A 183 -2.38 -4.47 3.18
C TYR A 183 -1.92 -3.36 4.11
N ARG A 184 -2.09 -3.56 5.41
CA ARG A 184 -1.76 -2.62 6.47
C ARG A 184 -0.55 -3.13 7.25
N THR A 185 0.32 -2.23 7.68
CA THR A 185 1.32 -2.50 8.73
C THR A 185 1.42 -1.31 9.67
N GLN A 186 1.76 -1.59 10.93
CA GLN A 186 2.09 -0.59 11.94
C GLN A 186 3.59 -0.60 12.28
N LYS A 187 4.37 -1.46 11.61
CA LYS A 187 5.82 -1.56 11.80
C LYS A 187 6.53 -0.93 10.62
N CYS A 188 7.28 0.12 10.92
CA CYS A 188 8.08 0.82 9.92
C CYS A 188 9.29 -0.02 9.47
N TRP A 189 9.69 0.14 8.21
CA TRP A 189 10.84 -0.55 7.60
C TRP A 189 12.04 0.38 7.33
N ASN A 190 11.89 1.64 7.69
CA ASN A 190 12.93 2.64 7.79
C ASN A 190 12.98 3.07 9.28
N ASP A 191 13.93 3.94 9.65
CA ASP A 191 14.21 4.30 11.05
C ASP A 191 13.10 5.15 11.73
N TYR A 192 11.90 5.19 11.19
CA TYR A 192 10.77 5.94 11.76
C TYR A 192 10.14 5.21 12.95
N PHE A 193 9.84 5.98 14.00
CA PHE A 193 9.50 5.49 15.34
C PHE A 193 7.99 5.29 15.59
N SER A 194 7.74 4.43 16.57
CA SER A 194 6.52 3.86 17.22
C SER A 194 5.08 4.15 16.79
N ASP A 195 4.72 5.31 16.24
CA ASP A 195 3.33 5.63 15.86
C ASP A 195 3.24 5.86 14.35
N PHE A 196 3.32 4.73 13.65
CA PHE A 196 3.30 4.66 12.19
C PHE A 196 2.19 3.73 11.75
N ILE A 197 1.48 4.12 10.70
CA ILE A 197 0.66 3.21 9.93
C ILE A 197 0.89 3.42 8.45
N ALA A 198 1.01 2.32 7.71
CA ALA A 198 1.01 2.34 6.26
C ALA A 198 0.01 1.34 5.68
N TYR A 199 -0.56 1.74 4.56
CA TYR A 199 -1.44 0.94 3.72
C TYR A 199 -0.87 0.89 2.31
N PHE A 200 -0.78 -0.33 1.78
CA PHE A 200 -0.55 -0.60 0.36
C PHE A 200 -1.88 -1.03 -0.24
N LEU A 201 -2.44 -0.22 -1.13
CA LEU A 201 -3.68 -0.52 -1.84
C LEU A 201 -3.36 -0.86 -3.28
N PHE A 202 -3.65 -2.10 -3.66
CA PHE A 202 -3.48 -2.61 -5.01
C PHE A 202 -4.81 -2.60 -5.74
N ASP A 203 -4.93 -1.77 -6.77
CA ASP A 203 -6.06 -1.82 -7.70
C ASP A 203 -5.78 -2.91 -8.74
N LEU A 204 -6.31 -4.11 -8.52
CA LEU A 204 -6.05 -5.26 -9.39
C LEU A 204 -6.68 -5.11 -10.77
N LYS A 205 -7.65 -4.20 -10.93
CA LYS A 205 -8.34 -3.98 -12.20
C LYS A 205 -7.57 -3.01 -13.09
N LYS A 206 -6.95 -1.98 -12.50
CA LYS A 206 -6.16 -0.99 -13.23
C LYS A 206 -4.66 -1.23 -13.19
N GLY A 207 -4.20 -2.16 -12.35
CA GLY A 207 -2.78 -2.34 -12.06
C GLY A 207 -2.17 -1.08 -11.46
N GLU A 208 -2.86 -0.44 -10.50
CA GLU A 208 -2.34 0.72 -9.79
C GLU A 208 -1.88 0.31 -8.39
N LEU A 209 -0.84 0.97 -7.91
CA LEU A 209 -0.37 0.89 -6.53
C LEU A 209 -0.62 2.23 -5.87
N TRP A 210 -1.29 2.20 -4.73
CA TRP A 210 -1.41 3.34 -3.83
C TRP A 210 -0.70 3.03 -2.54
N ILE A 211 0.00 4.03 -2.01
CA ILE A 211 0.63 3.97 -0.70
C ILE A 211 0.09 5.14 0.10
N PHE A 212 -0.46 4.84 1.26
CA PHE A 212 -0.92 5.84 2.23
C PHE A 212 -0.20 5.56 3.54
N SER A 213 0.45 6.56 4.12
CA SER A 213 1.00 6.43 5.47
C SER A 213 0.82 7.68 6.29
N ILE A 214 0.68 7.48 7.59
CA ILE A 214 0.67 8.53 8.60
C ILE A 214 1.74 8.15 9.62
N SER A 215 2.57 9.12 9.99
CA SER A 215 3.41 9.08 11.17
C SER A 215 3.07 10.26 12.06
N ASP A 216 3.39 10.13 13.35
CA ASP A 216 3.12 11.17 14.33
C ASP A 216 4.38 11.63 15.08
N TYR A 217 5.48 11.74 14.34
CA TYR A 217 6.79 12.06 14.90
C TYR A 217 7.61 12.88 13.90
N ASP A 218 8.47 13.75 14.44
CA ASP A 218 9.42 14.60 13.69
C ASP A 218 10.41 13.80 12.84
#